data_AF-A0A5E4JT72-F1
#
_entry.id   AF-A0A5E4JT72-F1
#
_cell.length_a   1.000
_cell.length_b   1.000
_cell.length_c   1.000
_cell.angle_alpha   90.00
_cell.angle_beta   90.00
_cell.angle_gamma   90.00
#
_symmetry.space_group_name_H-M   'P 1'
#
loop_
_entity.id
_entity.type
_entity.pdbx_description
1 polymer ?
#
loop_
_entity_poly.entity_id
_entity_poly.type
_entity_poly.pdbx_seq_one_letter_code
_entity_poly.pdbx_strand_id
1 'polypeptide(L)'
;MVITPQQVHEKALVEARASFKALEKKIDRALMDDYVVGDSCGVCIDLDVSSSDPVYQLIQRKYEEAGWTVKYECDQRDGDFVRFTQRRVGWNSR
;
A
#
# COMPACT_ATOMS: atom_id res chain seq x y z
N MET A 1 5.71 -27.68 24.02
CA MET A 1 4.62 -26.74 23.64
C MET A 1 4.63 -26.69 22.12
N VAL A 2 3.65 -27.31 21.45
CA VAL A 2 3.59 -27.36 19.98
C VAL A 2 2.83 -26.12 19.52
N ILE A 3 3.52 -25.16 18.91
CA ILE A 3 2.88 -24.00 18.30
C ILE A 3 2.18 -24.48 17.04
N THR A 4 0.88 -24.26 16.93
CA THR A 4 0.14 -24.69 15.73
C THR A 4 0.42 -23.72 14.57
N PRO A 5 0.35 -24.18 13.31
CA PRO A 5 0.50 -23.30 12.14
C PRO A 5 -0.48 -22.11 12.14
N GLN A 6 -1.68 -22.29 12.71
CA GLN A 6 -2.66 -21.23 12.91
C GLN A 6 -2.19 -20.15 13.90
N GLN A 7 -1.57 -20.54 15.02
CA GLN A 7 -1.02 -19.56 15.97
C GLN A 7 0.16 -18.77 15.39
N VAL A 8 0.96 -19.39 14.52
CA VAL A 8 2.03 -18.67 13.77
C VAL A 8 1.40 -17.68 12.78
N HIS A 9 0.35 -18.08 12.07
CA HIS A 9 -0.33 -17.22 11.10
C HIS A 9 -1.04 -16.04 11.76
N GLU A 10 -1.75 -16.26 12.87
CA GLU A 10 -2.40 -15.17 13.62
C GLU A 10 -1.38 -14.18 14.18
N LYS A 11 -0.25 -14.68 14.70
CA LYS A 11 0.82 -13.81 15.20
C LYS A 11 1.44 -12.96 14.08
N ALA A 12 1.70 -13.57 12.92
CA ALA A 12 2.20 -12.87 11.74
C ALA A 12 1.21 -11.80 11.23
N LEU A 13 -0.09 -12.08 11.28
CA LEU A 13 -1.13 -11.09 10.92
C LEU A 13 -1.22 -9.93 11.91
N VAL A 14 -1.05 -10.20 13.21
CA VAL A 14 -1.04 -9.15 14.25
C VAL A 14 0.18 -8.25 14.08
N GLU A 15 1.36 -8.83 13.85
CA GLU A 15 2.59 -8.08 13.57
C GLU A 15 2.46 -7.28 12.26
N ALA A 16 1.95 -7.88 11.20
CA ALA A 16 1.68 -7.20 9.93
C ALA A 16 0.70 -6.02 10.10
N ARG A 17 -0.35 -6.18 10.92
CA ARG A 17 -1.31 -5.11 11.18
C ARG A 17 -0.70 -3.94 11.97
N ALA A 18 0.21 -4.23 12.89
CA ALA A 18 0.95 -3.20 13.63
C ALA A 18 1.90 -2.42 12.69
N SER A 19 2.66 -3.13 11.85
CA SER A 19 3.52 -2.53 10.81
C SER A 19 2.70 -1.72 9.81
N PHE A 20 1.57 -2.26 9.36
CA PHE A 20 0.64 -1.56 8.48
C PHE A 20 0.16 -0.24 9.08
N LYS A 21 -0.24 -0.21 10.36
CA LYS A 21 -0.70 1.02 11.01
C LYS A 21 0.39 2.11 11.06
N ALA A 22 1.66 1.73 11.18
CA ALA A 22 2.77 2.67 11.12
C ALA A 22 2.98 3.22 9.69
N LEU A 23 2.88 2.34 8.69
CA LEU A 23 3.01 2.70 7.27
C LEU A 23 1.81 3.50 6.76
N GLU A 24 0.60 3.18 7.21
CA GLU A 24 -0.66 3.84 6.87
C GLU A 24 -0.55 5.35 7.07
N LYS A 25 -0.01 5.80 8.20
CA LYS A 25 0.19 7.24 8.44
C LYS A 25 1.18 7.88 7.47
N LYS A 26 2.24 7.16 7.08
CA LYS A 26 3.23 7.62 6.09
C LYS A 26 2.59 7.69 4.70
N ILE A 27 1.81 6.68 4.34
CA ILE A 27 1.11 6.58 3.06
C ILE A 27 0.05 7.68 2.95
N ASP A 28 -0.82 7.80 3.96
CA ASP A 28 -1.86 8.84 3.98
C ASP A 28 -1.26 10.24 3.88
N ARG A 29 -0.15 10.49 4.57
CA ARG A 29 0.57 11.77 4.46
C ARG A 29 1.14 11.99 3.06
N ALA A 30 1.80 11.00 2.47
CA ALA A 30 2.35 11.11 1.12
C ALA A 30 1.24 11.31 0.07
N LEU A 31 0.12 10.59 0.21
CA LEU A 31 -1.04 10.75 -0.64
C LEU A 31 -1.69 12.14 -0.51
N MET A 32 -1.64 12.77 0.68
CA MET A 32 -2.12 14.14 0.88
C MET A 32 -1.15 15.21 0.36
N ASP A 33 0.16 15.03 0.58
CA ASP A 33 1.20 15.98 0.16
C ASP A 33 1.36 16.00 -1.38
N ASP A 34 1.27 14.84 -2.05
CA ASP A 34 1.38 14.71 -3.52
C ASP A 34 0.02 14.70 -4.26
N TYR A 35 -1.09 15.03 -3.58
CA TYR A 35 -2.37 15.31 -4.24
C TYR A 35 -2.32 16.66 -4.98
N VAL A 36 -1.37 16.79 -5.91
CA VAL A 36 -1.31 17.89 -6.85
C VAL A 36 -2.50 17.74 -7.80
N VAL A 37 -3.41 18.70 -7.75
CA VAL A 37 -4.56 18.80 -8.65
C VAL A 37 -4.04 18.87 -10.10
N GLY A 38 -4.00 17.74 -10.80
CA GLY A 38 -3.41 17.62 -12.13
C GLY A 38 -3.66 16.25 -12.78
N ASP A 39 -3.59 16.19 -14.11
CA ASP A 39 -4.24 15.18 -14.98
C ASP A 39 -3.91 13.69 -14.75
N SER A 40 -2.90 13.33 -13.95
CA SER A 40 -2.59 11.95 -13.57
C SER A 40 -1.62 11.94 -12.37
N CYS A 41 -2.12 11.91 -11.13
CA CYS A 41 -1.24 11.79 -9.96
C CYS A 41 -0.96 10.33 -9.61
N GLY A 42 0.31 9.95 -9.72
CA GLY A 42 0.86 8.73 -9.15
C GLY A 42 1.87 9.09 -8.06
N VAL A 43 1.65 8.60 -6.85
CA VAL A 43 2.55 8.75 -5.69
C VAL A 43 3.38 7.48 -5.58
N CYS A 44 4.70 7.60 -5.64
CA CYS A 44 5.61 6.48 -5.35
C CYS A 44 6.04 6.57 -3.90
N ILE A 45 5.89 5.48 -3.15
CA ILE A 45 6.23 5.43 -1.74
C ILE A 45 7.18 4.26 -1.52
N ASP A 46 8.39 4.56 -1.07
CA ASP A 46 9.32 3.54 -0.62
C ASP A 46 8.77 2.88 0.64
N LEU A 47 8.35 1.64 0.46
CA LEU A 47 7.89 0.75 1.50
C LEU A 47 8.81 -0.46 1.46
N ASP A 48 9.51 -0.72 2.56
CA ASP A 48 10.33 -1.91 2.75
C ASP A 48 9.42 -3.12 2.98
N VAL A 49 8.63 -3.45 1.96
CA VAL A 49 7.65 -4.54 1.95
C VAL A 49 7.70 -5.23 0.60
N SER A 50 7.75 -6.56 0.62
CA SER A 50 7.69 -7.36 -0.62
C SER A 50 6.25 -7.50 -1.12
N SER A 51 6.07 -7.81 -2.41
CA SER A 51 4.74 -8.14 -2.97
C SER A 51 4.08 -9.36 -2.31
N SER A 52 4.87 -10.25 -1.71
CA SER A 52 4.39 -11.42 -0.95
C SER A 52 4.07 -11.11 0.52
N ASP A 53 4.36 -9.89 0.98
CA ASP A 53 4.18 -9.51 2.37
C ASP A 53 2.68 -9.34 2.70
N PRO A 54 2.18 -9.94 3.80
CA PRO A 54 0.81 -9.68 4.25
C PRO A 54 0.51 -8.19 4.49
N VAL A 55 1.52 -7.38 4.81
CA VAL A 55 1.40 -5.92 4.93
C VAL A 55 1.05 -5.29 3.57
N TYR A 56 1.69 -5.72 2.48
CA TYR A 56 1.39 -5.23 1.13
C TYR A 56 -0.06 -5.57 0.74
N GLN A 57 -0.53 -6.78 1.04
CA GLN A 57 -1.93 -7.15 0.77
C GLN A 57 -2.93 -6.29 1.54
N LEU A 58 -2.62 -5.92 2.79
CA LEU A 58 -3.44 -5.00 3.59
C LEU A 58 -3.47 -3.59 2.99
N ILE A 59 -2.31 -3.08 2.55
CA ILE A 59 -2.19 -1.80 1.85
C ILE A 59 -3.02 -1.82 0.57
N GLN A 60 -2.77 -2.80 -0.30
CA GLN A 60 -3.45 -2.94 -1.57
C GLN A 60 -4.96 -2.93 -1.37
N ARG A 61 -5.48 -3.79 -0.49
CA ARG A 61 -6.93 -3.88 -0.23
C ARG A 61 -7.51 -2.56 0.25
N LYS A 62 -6.90 -1.90 1.25
CA LYS A 62 -7.42 -0.65 1.80
C LYS A 62 -7.49 0.45 0.75
N TYR A 63 -6.42 0.66 0.01
CA TYR A 63 -6.33 1.78 -0.92
C TYR A 63 -7.06 1.50 -2.24
N GLU A 64 -7.15 0.24 -2.68
CA GLU A 64 -8.07 -0.17 -3.76
C GLU A 64 -9.53 0.08 -3.40
N GLU A 65 -9.96 -0.24 -2.17
CA GLU A 65 -11.29 0.12 -1.66
C GLU A 65 -11.52 1.65 -1.66
N ALA A 66 -10.47 2.45 -1.49
CA ALA A 66 -10.51 3.91 -1.58
C ALA A 66 -10.38 4.46 -3.02
N GLY A 67 -10.34 3.59 -4.04
CA GLY A 67 -10.28 3.98 -5.47
C GLY A 67 -8.88 4.24 -6.01
N TRP A 68 -7.83 3.87 -5.27
CA TRP A 68 -6.45 3.92 -5.72
C TRP A 68 -6.03 2.60 -6.35
N THR A 69 -5.26 2.68 -7.43
CA THR A 69 -4.55 1.53 -7.97
C THR A 69 -3.20 1.44 -7.28
N VAL A 70 -2.97 0.34 -6.55
CA VAL A 70 -1.72 0.08 -5.82
C VAL A 70 -0.89 -0.94 -6.60
N LYS A 71 0.38 -0.62 -6.87
CA LYS A 71 1.32 -1.53 -7.54
C LYS A 71 2.64 -1.56 -6.81
N TYR A 72 3.13 -2.75 -6.53
CA TYR A 72 4.52 -2.95 -6.16
C TYR A 72 5.41 -2.83 -7.41
N GLU A 73 6.44 -2.01 -7.31
CA GLU A 73 7.47 -1.82 -8.33
C GLU A 73 8.83 -1.97 -7.63
N CYS A 74 9.74 -2.71 -8.26
CA CYS A 74 11.10 -2.89 -7.78
C CYS A 74 12.03 -2.23 -8.81
N ASP A 75 12.77 -1.20 -8.40
CA ASP A 75 13.81 -0.59 -9.22
C ASP A 75 15.19 -1.04 -8.70
N GLN A 76 16.07 -1.42 -9.62
CA GLN A 76 17.42 -1.88 -9.30
C GLN A 76 18.31 -0.79 -8.66
N ARG A 77 17.92 0.48 -8.75
CA ARG A 77 18.67 1.63 -8.20
C ARG A 77 18.08 2.16 -6.91
N ASP A 78 16.76 2.28 -6.87
CA ASP A 78 16.04 2.93 -5.77
C ASP A 78 15.45 1.92 -4.77
N GLY A 79 15.43 0.63 -5.12
CA GLY A 79 14.93 -0.44 -4.26
C GLY A 79 13.45 -0.75 -4.50
N ASP A 80 12.85 -1.37 -3.49
CA ASP A 80 11.45 -1.80 -3.50
C ASP A 80 10.53 -0.64 -3.10
N PHE A 81 9.54 -0.34 -3.93
CA PHE A 81 8.54 0.68 -3.62
C PHE A 81 7.14 0.30 -4.05
N VAL A 82 6.18 1.02 -3.49
CA VAL A 82 4.77 0.86 -3.80
C VAL A 82 4.25 2.14 -4.41
N ARG A 83 3.74 2.02 -5.62
CA ARG A 83 3.16 3.08 -6.40
C ARG A 83 1.64 3.10 -6.24
N PHE A 84 1.13 4.23 -5.83
CA PHE A 84 -0.30 4.52 -5.71
C PHE A 84 -0.70 5.43 -6.86
N THR A 85 -1.69 5.04 -7.64
CA THR A 85 -2.18 5.82 -8.79
C THR A 85 -3.68 5.95 -8.71
N GLN A 86 -4.21 7.17 -8.72
CA GLN A 86 -5.66 7.34 -8.75
C GLN A 86 -6.13 7.26 -10.19
N ARG A 87 -7.05 6.33 -10.49
CA ARG A 87 -7.80 6.43 -11.76
C ARG A 87 -8.66 7.68 -11.64
N ARG A 88 -8.52 8.63 -12.57
CA ARG A 88 -9.53 9.69 -12.71
C ARG A 88 -10.90 9.02 -12.74
N VAL A 89 -11.73 9.30 -11.75
CA VAL A 89 -13.17 9.11 -11.91
C VAL A 89 -13.52 10.14 -12.97
N GLY A 90 -13.55 9.70 -14.23
CA GLY A 90 -13.94 10.57 -15.33
C GLY A 90 -15.29 11.14 -14.95
N TRP A 91 -15.34 12.46 -14.75
CA TRP A 91 -16.59 13.18 -14.81
C TRP A 91 -17.07 12.97 -16.24
N ASN A 92 -17.83 11.91 -16.44
CA ASN A 92 -18.39 11.56 -17.73
C ASN A 92 -19.55 12.53 -17.93
N SER A 93 -19.20 13.75 -18.32
CA SER A 93 -20.11 14.76 -18.83
C SER A 93 -20.47 14.35 -20.26
N ARG A 94 -21.32 13.33 -20.41
CA ARG A 94 -22.02 13.04 -21.66
C ARG A 94 -23.42 12.53 -21.38
#